data_AF-A0A7S3ARG4-F1
#
_entry.id   AF-A0A7S3ARG4-F1
#
_cell.length_a   1.000
_cell.length_b   1.000
_cell.length_c   1.000
_cell.angle_alpha   90.00
_cell.angle_beta   90.00
_cell.angle_gamma   90.00
#
_symmetry.space_group_name_H-M   'P 1'
#
loop_
_entity.id
_entity.type
_entity.pdbx_description
1 polymer ?
#
loop_
_entity_poly.entity_id
_entity_poly.type
_entity_poly.pdbx_seq_one_letter_code
_entity_poly.pdbx_strand_id
1 'polypeptide(L)'
;SSPPPRSREPPPPLPGGHTVGGMVYSKFSETFPSGNKVVYGQLGEVLGPTTDHPDRVDMKFPGNKAKVGCLLTHLSREPPSMTSQQREELARREAEVTAMREAAARWQSTLTKLHDQRLRDVS
;
A
#
# COMPACT_ATOMS: atom_id res chain seq x y z
N SER A 1 53.91 -1.99 6.23
CA SER A 1 52.93 -1.76 5.17
C SER A 1 51.53 -1.96 5.71
N SER A 2 50.73 -0.89 5.79
CA SER A 2 49.30 -0.98 6.09
C SER A 2 48.54 -1.40 4.83
N PRO A 3 47.50 -2.26 4.92
CA PRO A 3 46.68 -2.60 3.75
C PRO A 3 45.89 -1.35 3.29
N PRO A 4 45.60 -1.20 2.00
CA PRO A 4 44.81 -0.07 1.51
C PRO A 4 43.39 -0.15 2.11
N PRO A 5 42.76 0.99 2.44
CA PRO A 5 41.37 0.99 2.85
C PRO A 5 40.55 0.40 1.71
N ARG A 6 39.73 -0.61 2.04
CA ARG A 6 38.75 -1.18 1.10
C ARG A 6 37.84 -0.04 0.65
N SER A 7 38.10 0.47 -0.54
CA SER A 7 37.23 1.43 -1.22
C SER A 7 35.87 0.75 -1.38
N ARG A 8 34.97 1.02 -0.43
CA ARG A 8 33.55 0.80 -0.65
C ARG A 8 33.13 1.95 -1.55
N GLU A 9 33.39 1.81 -2.84
CA GLU A 9 32.79 2.70 -3.83
C GLU A 9 31.27 2.69 -3.53
N PRO A 10 30.66 3.86 -3.23
CA PRO A 10 29.24 3.91 -2.98
C PRO A 10 28.54 3.31 -4.20
N PRO A 11 27.53 2.44 -4.01
CA PRO A 11 26.83 1.83 -5.13
C PRO A 11 26.38 2.93 -6.10
N PRO A 12 26.50 2.72 -7.42
CA PRO A 12 26.13 3.72 -8.40
C PRO A 12 24.76 4.30 -8.05
N PRO A 13 24.62 5.64 -8.02
CA PRO A 13 23.35 6.26 -7.68
C PRO A 13 22.27 5.77 -8.64
N LEU A 14 21.15 5.29 -8.11
CA LEU A 14 20.09 4.81 -8.98
C LEU A 14 19.53 5.99 -9.79
N PRO A 15 19.12 5.72 -11.05
CA PRO A 15 18.57 6.75 -11.90
C PRO A 15 17.33 7.38 -11.23
N GLY A 16 17.20 8.71 -11.33
CA GLY A 16 16.19 9.47 -10.59
C GLY A 16 16.50 9.67 -9.11
N GLY A 17 17.70 9.32 -8.63
CA GLY A 17 18.16 9.52 -7.24
C GLY A 17 17.49 8.59 -6.22
N HIS A 18 16.95 7.47 -6.68
CA HIS A 18 16.35 6.46 -5.81
C HIS A 18 17.43 5.65 -5.08
N THR A 19 17.04 4.98 -3.99
CA THR A 19 17.92 4.10 -3.23
C THR A 19 17.33 2.69 -3.23
N VAL A 20 18.18 1.68 -3.34
CA VAL A 20 17.76 0.28 -3.14
C VAL A 20 17.19 0.14 -1.73
N GLY A 21 16.06 -0.55 -1.58
CA GLY A 21 15.28 -0.64 -0.34
C GLY A 21 14.43 0.60 -0.05
N GLY A 22 14.48 1.63 -0.90
CA GLY A 22 13.64 2.81 -0.80
C GLY A 22 12.19 2.50 -1.16
N MET A 23 11.25 3.18 -0.50
CA MET A 23 9.82 3.05 -0.77
C MET A 23 9.37 4.18 -1.69
N VAL A 24 8.68 3.84 -2.78
CA VAL A 24 8.15 4.79 -3.76
C VAL A 24 6.74 4.42 -4.18
N TYR A 25 5.96 5.41 -4.55
CA TYR A 25 4.58 5.25 -4.98
C TYR A 25 4.49 5.13 -6.49
N SER A 26 3.65 4.23 -6.98
CA SER A 26 3.28 4.16 -8.39
C SER A 26 2.32 5.30 -8.77
N LYS A 27 2.47 5.83 -9.98
CA LYS A 27 1.52 6.77 -10.63
C LYS A 27 0.74 6.10 -11.77
N PHE A 28 0.66 4.78 -11.76
CA PHE A 28 -0.04 4.00 -12.77
C PHE A 28 -0.71 2.79 -12.14
N SER A 29 -1.69 2.23 -12.84
CA SER A 29 -2.33 0.98 -12.46
C SER A 29 -2.33 0.02 -13.63
N GLU A 30 -1.87 -1.20 -13.40
CA GLU A 30 -1.76 -2.23 -14.43
C GLU A 30 -1.95 -3.62 -13.82
N THR A 31 -2.57 -4.52 -14.57
CA THR A 31 -2.71 -5.92 -14.17
C THR A 31 -2.02 -6.77 -15.22
N PHE A 32 -0.97 -7.46 -14.81
CA PHE A 32 -0.18 -8.29 -15.70
C PHE A 32 -0.81 -9.66 -15.87
N PRO A 33 -0.66 -10.31 -17.04
CA PRO A 33 -1.14 -11.68 -17.28
C PRO A 33 -0.58 -12.71 -16.27
N SER A 34 0.57 -12.42 -15.65
CA SER A 34 1.17 -13.26 -14.61
C SER A 34 0.40 -13.25 -13.27
N GLY A 35 -0.61 -12.38 -13.14
CA GLY A 35 -1.33 -12.14 -11.89
C GLY A 35 -0.70 -11.07 -11.00
N ASN A 36 0.46 -10.52 -11.37
CA ASN A 36 1.00 -9.34 -10.70
C ASN A 36 0.10 -8.13 -10.98
N LYS A 37 -0.13 -7.29 -9.97
CA LYS A 37 -0.91 -6.07 -10.10
C LYS A 37 -0.14 -4.90 -9.52
N VAL A 38 -0.24 -3.76 -10.19
CA VAL A 38 0.18 -2.47 -9.67
C VAL A 38 -1.07 -1.60 -9.62
N VAL A 39 -1.30 -0.97 -8.49
CA VAL A 39 -2.41 -0.02 -8.31
C VAL A 39 -1.84 1.38 -8.28
N TYR A 40 -2.57 2.38 -8.81
CA TYR A 40 -2.15 3.77 -8.70
C TYR A 40 -2.04 4.15 -7.22
N GLY A 41 -0.91 4.74 -6.82
CA GLY A 41 -0.64 5.09 -5.44
C GLY A 41 -0.19 3.95 -4.54
N GLN A 42 0.11 2.78 -5.11
CA GLN A 42 0.61 1.67 -4.35
C GLN A 42 2.08 1.90 -3.98
N LEU A 43 2.41 1.68 -2.71
CA LEU A 43 3.78 1.71 -2.24
C LEU A 43 4.51 0.45 -2.70
N GLY A 44 5.65 0.62 -3.34
CA GLY A 44 6.55 -0.43 -3.77
C GLY A 44 7.97 -0.20 -3.27
N GLU A 45 8.70 -1.28 -3.04
CA GLU A 45 10.10 -1.26 -2.65
C GLU A 45 10.98 -1.28 -3.90
N VAL A 46 11.95 -0.37 -4.00
CA VAL A 46 12.94 -0.35 -5.09
C VAL A 46 13.99 -1.43 -4.84
N LEU A 47 14.04 -2.45 -5.70
CA LEU A 47 15.05 -3.50 -5.62
C LEU A 47 16.34 -3.11 -6.32
N GLY A 48 16.29 -2.18 -7.28
CA GLY A 48 17.45 -1.69 -8.00
C GLY A 48 17.14 -1.21 -9.42
N PRO A 49 18.17 -0.89 -10.20
CA PRO A 49 18.01 -0.54 -11.59
C PRO A 49 17.64 -1.78 -12.40
N THR A 50 16.78 -1.63 -13.40
CA THR A 50 16.50 -2.71 -14.34
C THR A 50 17.73 -2.94 -15.24
N THR A 51 18.14 -4.19 -15.44
CA THR A 51 19.33 -4.53 -16.25
C THR A 51 19.21 -4.09 -17.71
N ASP A 52 17.98 -4.07 -18.24
CA ASP A 52 17.72 -3.89 -19.68
C ASP A 52 17.33 -2.46 -20.06
N HIS A 53 17.00 -1.62 -19.08
CA HIS A 53 16.48 -0.27 -19.32
C HIS A 53 16.98 0.73 -18.27
N PRO A 54 17.79 1.75 -18.64
CA PRO A 54 18.35 2.71 -17.69
C PRO A 54 17.29 3.64 -17.06
N ASP A 55 16.14 3.81 -17.72
CA ASP A 55 15.05 4.65 -17.23
C ASP A 55 14.03 3.88 -16.37
N ARG A 56 14.32 2.62 -16.06
CA ARG A 56 13.46 1.75 -15.27
C ARG A 56 14.16 1.28 -14.00
N VAL A 57 13.34 1.11 -12.98
CA VAL A 57 13.76 0.48 -11.72
C VAL A 57 12.88 -0.72 -11.47
N ASP A 58 13.52 -1.79 -11.03
CA ASP A 58 12.84 -3.00 -10.61
C ASP A 58 12.26 -2.75 -9.23
N MET A 59 10.93 -2.90 -9.12
CA MET A 59 10.23 -2.71 -7.86
C MET A 59 9.45 -3.93 -7.45
N LYS A 60 9.32 -4.11 -6.13
CA LYS A 60 8.49 -5.14 -5.53
C LYS A 60 7.27 -4.50 -4.89
N PHE A 61 6.10 -4.83 -5.42
CA PHE A 61 4.82 -4.41 -4.85
C PHE A 61 4.24 -5.53 -3.97
N PRO A 62 3.52 -5.19 -2.89
CA PRO A 62 2.89 -6.18 -2.03
C PRO A 62 1.87 -7.01 -2.82
N GLY A 63 1.94 -8.33 -2.66
CA GLY A 63 1.10 -9.29 -3.38
C GLY A 63 1.68 -9.79 -4.70
N ASN A 64 2.72 -9.16 -5.24
CA ASN A 64 3.37 -9.62 -6.47
C ASN A 64 4.46 -10.66 -6.17
N LYS A 65 4.52 -11.71 -7.01
CA LYS A 65 5.51 -12.79 -6.88
C LYS A 65 6.84 -12.44 -7.55
N ALA A 66 6.81 -11.53 -8.52
CA ALA A 66 7.97 -11.08 -9.27
C ALA A 66 8.15 -9.56 -9.15
N LYS A 67 9.38 -9.13 -9.42
CA LYS A 67 9.71 -7.71 -9.60
C LYS A 67 9.03 -7.16 -10.86
N VAL A 68 8.58 -5.92 -10.79
CA VAL A 68 7.98 -5.19 -11.91
C VAL A 68 8.93 -4.06 -12.27
N GLY A 69 9.38 -4.02 -13.52
CA GLY A 69 10.20 -2.92 -14.04
C GLY A 69 9.33 -1.71 -14.31
N CYS A 70 9.46 -0.67 -13.48
CA CYS A 70 8.67 0.55 -13.58
C CYS A 70 9.51 1.70 -14.16
N LEU A 71 8.93 2.48 -15.08
CA LEU A 71 9.57 3.71 -15.54
C LEU A 71 9.63 4.74 -14.41
N LEU A 72 10.75 5.44 -14.29
CA LEU A 72 10.94 6.52 -13.31
C LEU A 72 9.88 7.63 -13.43
N THR A 73 9.42 7.93 -14.65
CA THR A 73 8.36 8.91 -14.91
C THR A 73 7.01 8.49 -14.33
N HIS A 74 6.78 7.19 -14.12
CA HIS A 74 5.58 6.62 -13.52
C HIS A 74 5.74 6.37 -12.01
N LEU A 75 6.80 6.87 -11.39
CA LEU A 75 7.04 6.77 -9.96
C LEU A 75 6.99 8.14 -9.30
N SER A 76 6.62 8.15 -8.03
CA SER A 76 6.60 9.32 -7.18
C SER A 76 7.22 8.98 -5.83
N ARG A 77 8.05 9.89 -5.30
CA ARG A 77 8.56 9.77 -3.93
C ARG A 77 7.53 10.21 -2.90
N GLU A 78 6.63 11.08 -3.32
CA GLU A 78 5.50 11.50 -2.52
C GLU A 78 4.34 10.54 -2.76
N PRO A 79 3.53 10.23 -1.73
CA PRO A 79 2.25 9.58 -1.96
C PRO A 79 1.53 10.36 -3.04
N PRO A 80 0.77 9.71 -3.96
CA PRO A 80 -0.15 10.49 -4.75
C PRO A 80 -0.93 11.31 -3.74
N SER A 81 -1.01 12.61 -3.99
CA SER A 81 -1.84 13.49 -3.19
C SER A 81 -3.25 12.92 -3.34
N MET A 82 -3.63 12.01 -2.42
CA MET A 82 -5.01 11.72 -2.13
C MET A 82 -5.56 13.09 -1.94
N THR A 83 -6.37 13.53 -2.89
CA THR A 83 -6.97 14.84 -2.80
C THR A 83 -7.68 14.90 -1.45
N SER A 84 -7.78 16.07 -0.84
CA SER A 84 -8.46 16.18 0.46
C SER A 84 -9.84 15.50 0.42
N GLN A 85 -10.51 15.55 -0.74
CA GLN A 85 -11.74 14.82 -1.04
C GLN A 85 -11.63 13.30 -0.93
N GLN A 86 -10.56 12.68 -1.44
CA GLN A 86 -10.36 11.23 -1.36
C GLN A 86 -10.03 10.76 0.06
N ARG A 87 -9.32 11.57 0.85
CA ARG A 87 -9.07 11.29 2.28
C ARG A 87 -10.35 11.39 3.10
N GLU A 88 -11.14 12.42 2.84
CA GLU A 88 -12.42 12.65 3.49
C GLU A 88 -13.44 11.55 3.11
N GLU A 89 -13.48 11.14 1.85
CA GLU A 89 -14.34 10.05 1.40
C GLU A 89 -13.96 8.70 2.03
N LEU A 90 -12.66 8.40 2.15
CA LEU A 90 -12.20 7.21 2.88
C LEU A 90 -12.63 7.27 4.34
N ALA A 91 -12.39 8.40 5.01
CA ALA A 91 -12.80 8.61 6.40
C ALA A 91 -14.32 8.49 6.58
N ARG A 92 -15.11 9.00 5.62
CA ARG A 92 -16.56 8.86 5.61
C ARG A 92 -17.00 7.42 5.44
N ARG A 93 -16.38 6.66 4.53
CA ARG A 93 -16.68 5.22 4.34
C ARG A 93 -16.28 4.39 5.56
N GLU A 94 -15.16 4.70 6.20
CA GLU A 94 -14.74 4.05 7.45
C GLU A 94 -15.67 4.41 8.62
N ALA A 95 -16.12 5.67 8.70
CA ALA A 95 -17.11 6.12 9.68
C ALA A 95 -18.47 5.45 9.44
N GLU A 96 -18.90 5.31 8.19
CA GLU A 96 -20.15 4.62 7.82
C GLU A 96 -20.09 3.13 8.18
N VAL A 97 -18.96 2.46 7.88
CA VAL A 97 -18.74 1.06 8.28
C VAL A 97 -18.73 0.92 9.80
N THR A 98 -18.14 1.88 10.51
CA THR A 98 -18.12 1.89 11.98
C THR A 98 -19.53 2.09 12.54
N ALA A 99 -20.27 3.08 12.03
CA ALA A 99 -21.65 3.33 12.42
C ALA A 99 -22.55 2.13 12.12
N MET A 100 -22.34 1.43 10.99
CA MET A 100 -23.10 0.22 10.66
C MET A 100 -22.79 -0.92 11.63
N ARG A 101 -21.53 -1.10 12.03
CA ARG A 101 -21.13 -2.07 13.06
C ARG A 101 -21.74 -1.74 14.42
N GLU A 102 -21.72 -0.48 14.82
CA GLU A 102 -22.34 -0.03 16.08
C GLU A 102 -23.86 -0.17 16.05
N ALA A 103 -24.52 0.19 14.94
CA ALA A 103 -25.95 0.01 14.77
C ALA A 103 -26.33 -1.47 14.84
N ALA A 104 -25.56 -2.35 14.19
CA ALA A 104 -25.75 -3.79 14.28
C ALA A 104 -25.59 -4.28 15.73
N ALA A 105 -24.56 -3.82 16.44
CA ALA A 105 -24.34 -4.17 17.86
C ALA A 105 -25.50 -3.71 18.75
N ARG A 106 -26.01 -2.48 18.54
CA ARG A 106 -27.18 -1.96 19.25
C ARG A 106 -28.43 -2.79 18.97
N TRP A 107 -28.63 -3.19 17.72
CA TRP A 107 -29.77 -4.00 17.33
C TRP A 107 -29.70 -5.40 17.97
N GLN A 108 -28.54 -6.04 17.92
CA GLN A 108 -28.28 -7.31 18.59
C GLN A 108 -28.56 -7.23 20.09
N SER A 109 -28.05 -6.19 20.77
CA SER A 109 -28.29 -5.96 22.19
C SER A 109 -29.78 -5.79 22.52
N THR A 110 -30.52 -5.09 21.65
CA THR A 110 -31.96 -4.88 21.81
C THR A 110 -32.73 -6.20 21.72
N LEU A 111 -32.40 -7.04 20.74
CA LEU A 111 -32.98 -8.39 20.63
C LEU A 111 -32.71 -9.24 21.87
N THR A 112 -31.48 -9.23 22.37
CA THR A 112 -31.12 -9.98 23.58
C THR A 112 -31.95 -9.53 24.78
N LYS A 113 -32.13 -8.22 24.97
CA LYS A 113 -32.95 -7.67 26.06
C LYS A 113 -34.43 -8.05 25.93
N LEU A 114 -34.99 -8.01 24.73
CA LEU A 114 -36.37 -8.41 24.47
C LEU A 114 -36.58 -9.91 24.72
N HIS A 115 -35.61 -10.73 24.33
CA HIS A 115 -35.64 -12.16 24.60
C HIS A 115 -35.63 -12.46 26.11
N ASP A 116 -34.72 -11.83 26.85
CA ASP A 116 -34.61 -11.96 28.31
C ASP A 116 -35.88 -11.47 29.04
N GLN A 117 -36.44 -10.34 28.61
CA GLN A 117 -37.70 -9.83 29.16
C GLN A 117 -38.85 -10.84 28.97
N ARG A 118 -38.96 -11.43 27.79
CA ARG A 118 -39.98 -12.44 27.50
C ARG A 118 -39.82 -13.70 28.36
N LEU A 119 -38.59 -14.10 28.67
CA LEU A 119 -38.34 -15.23 29.57
C LEU A 119 -38.80 -14.94 31.00
N ARG A 120 -38.65 -13.69 31.47
CA ARG A 120 -39.13 -13.26 32.79
C ARG A 120 -40.64 -13.25 32.90
N ASP A 121 -41.35 -12.76 31.89
CA ASP A 121 -42.83 -12.64 31.92
C ASP A 121 -43.56 -13.99 31.83
N VAL A 122 -42.87 -15.08 31.46
CA VAL A 122 -43.43 -16.44 31.36
C VAL A 122 -43.18 -17.27 32.63
N SER A 123 -42.36 -16.76 33.56
CA SER A 123 -42.03 -17.43 34.83
C SER A 123 -42.86 -16.92 36.00
#